data_AF-A0A0J9E7K4-F1
#
_entry.id   AF-A0A0J9E7K4-F1
#
_cell.length_a   1.000
_cell.length_b   1.000
_cell.length_c   1.000
_cell.angle_alpha   90.00
_cell.angle_beta   90.00
_cell.angle_gamma   90.00
#
_symmetry.space_group_name_H-M   'P 1'
#
loop_
_entity.id
_entity.type
_entity.pdbx_description
1 polymer ?
#
loop_
_entity_poly.entity_id
_entity_poly.type
_entity_poly.pdbx_seq_one_letter_code
_entity_poly.pdbx_strand_id
1 'polypeptide(L)'
;MDLVTGKKLTRLGIKLSVTNNGRIQGRAFGKPVTGNWRWQNGAFCRDLYHGDTDLGPNCQLVKMRGNTVRFISDRGTGIYADFALR
;
A
#
# COMPACT_ATOMS: atom_id res chain seq x y z
N MET A 1 8.66 -9.24 -10.44
CA MET A 1 8.59 -9.40 -8.97
C MET A 1 7.25 -8.87 -8.51
N ASP A 2 6.42 -9.74 -7.93
CA ASP A 2 5.00 -9.45 -7.67
C ASP A 2 4.69 -9.55 -6.16
N LEU A 3 5.40 -8.74 -5.36
CA LEU A 3 5.43 -8.90 -3.90
C LEU A 3 4.07 -8.62 -3.23
N VAL A 4 3.32 -7.64 -3.75
CA VAL A 4 2.03 -7.20 -3.17
C VAL A 4 0.90 -7.08 -4.19
N THR A 5 1.21 -7.18 -5.47
CA THR A 5 0.23 -7.12 -6.56
C THR A 5 -0.76 -8.27 -6.45
N GLY A 6 -2.04 -7.98 -6.67
CA GLY A 6 -3.13 -8.95 -6.58
C GLY A 6 -3.49 -9.38 -5.17
N LYS A 7 -2.85 -8.81 -4.13
CA LYS A 7 -3.05 -9.22 -2.74
C LYS A 7 -3.98 -8.29 -1.98
N LYS A 8 -4.59 -8.83 -0.92
CA LYS A 8 -5.30 -8.04 0.08
C LYS A 8 -4.39 -7.77 1.26
N LEU A 9 -4.33 -6.52 1.68
CA LEU A 9 -3.54 -6.02 2.80
C LEU A 9 -4.48 -5.70 3.95
N THR A 10 -4.22 -6.23 5.14
CA THR A 10 -5.04 -5.96 6.32
C THR A 10 -4.19 -5.56 7.52
N ARG A 11 -4.68 -4.60 8.29
CA ARG A 11 -4.19 -4.19 9.62
C ARG A 11 -5.39 -3.73 10.45
N LEU A 12 -5.27 -3.63 11.77
CA LEU A 12 -6.34 -3.10 12.63
C LEU A 12 -6.94 -1.81 12.04
N GLY A 13 -8.23 -1.84 11.71
CA GLY A 13 -8.95 -0.72 11.10
C GLY A 13 -8.69 -0.46 9.61
N ILE A 14 -7.86 -1.25 8.92
CA ILE A 14 -7.47 -1.04 7.51
C ILE A 14 -7.60 -2.33 6.70
N LYS A 15 -8.28 -2.26 5.56
CA LYS A 15 -8.39 -3.34 4.57
C LYS A 15 -8.24 -2.75 3.18
N LEU A 16 -7.20 -3.14 2.46
CA LEU A 16 -6.89 -2.65 1.11
C LEU A 16 -6.71 -3.83 0.16
N SER A 17 -7.03 -3.62 -1.10
CA SER A 17 -6.76 -4.52 -2.21
C SER A 17 -5.84 -3.81 -3.19
N VAL A 18 -4.71 -4.44 -3.51
CA VAL A 18 -3.77 -3.96 -4.51
C VAL A 18 -4.01 -4.80 -5.76
N THR A 19 -4.61 -4.21 -6.79
CA THR A 19 -5.04 -4.96 -7.98
C THR A 19 -3.95 -4.99 -9.05
N ASN A 20 -3.96 -6.01 -9.91
CA ASN A 20 -2.98 -6.18 -10.99
C ASN A 20 -3.02 -5.06 -12.04
N ASN A 21 -4.14 -4.34 -12.15
CA ASN A 21 -4.30 -3.20 -13.06
C ASN A 21 -3.82 -1.86 -12.47
N GLY A 22 -3.04 -1.88 -11.39
CA GLY A 22 -2.43 -0.67 -10.83
C GLY A 22 -3.34 0.16 -9.92
N ARG A 23 -4.42 -0.41 -9.38
CA ARG A 23 -5.33 0.30 -8.46
C ARG A 23 -5.15 -0.15 -7.01
N ILE A 24 -5.37 0.77 -6.08
CA ILE A 24 -5.56 0.50 -4.67
C ILE A 24 -7.00 0.84 -4.31
N GLN A 25 -7.71 -0.08 -3.66
CA GLN A 25 -9.09 0.12 -3.24
C GLN A 25 -9.33 -0.51 -1.87
N GLY A 26 -10.15 0.10 -1.03
CA GLY A 26 -10.55 -0.48 0.24
C GLY A 26 -11.10 0.53 1.22
N ARG A 27 -10.84 0.31 2.51
CA ARG A 27 -11.25 1.18 3.60
C ARG A 27 -10.17 1.27 4.68
N ALA A 28 -10.03 2.45 5.27
CA ALA A 28 -9.22 2.70 6.44
C ALA A 28 -10.03 3.55 7.43
N PHE A 29 -10.13 3.09 8.67
CA PHE A 29 -10.81 3.79 9.76
C PHE A 29 -12.20 4.33 9.36
N GLY A 30 -13.01 3.47 8.73
CA GLY A 30 -14.38 3.78 8.30
C GLY A 30 -14.51 4.50 6.95
N LYS A 31 -13.48 5.21 6.48
CA LYS A 31 -13.51 5.94 5.20
C LYS A 31 -13.00 5.10 4.03
N PRO A 32 -13.50 5.34 2.80
CA PRO A 32 -12.97 4.68 1.61
C PRO A 32 -11.51 5.07 1.37
N VAL A 33 -10.74 4.13 0.84
CA VAL A 33 -9.39 4.39 0.32
C VAL A 33 -9.37 4.02 -1.15
N THR A 34 -8.92 4.95 -1.98
CA THR A 34 -8.77 4.76 -3.42
C THR A 34 -7.41 5.30 -3.85
N GLY A 35 -6.91 4.81 -4.97
CA GLY A 35 -5.66 5.31 -5.50
C GLY A 35 -5.10 4.42 -6.59
N ASN A 36 -3.88 4.78 -7.01
CA ASN A 36 -3.14 4.04 -8.01
C ASN A 36 -1.77 3.66 -7.46
N TRP A 37 -1.15 2.67 -8.09
CA TRP A 37 0.19 2.23 -7.75
C TRP A 37 0.95 1.76 -8.98
N ARG A 38 2.28 1.85 -8.89
CA ARG A 38 3.22 1.29 -9.87
C ARG A 38 4.53 0.90 -9.19
N TRP A 39 5.20 -0.12 -9.73
CA TRP A 39 6.61 -0.36 -9.39
C TRP A 39 7.50 0.55 -10.22
N GLN A 40 8.44 1.22 -9.57
CA GLN A 40 9.43 2.08 -10.23
C GLN A 40 10.78 1.91 -9.54
N ASN A 41 11.80 1.44 -10.27
CA ASN A 41 13.15 1.22 -9.76
C ASN A 41 13.20 0.41 -8.45
N GLY A 42 12.37 -0.64 -8.35
CA GLY A 42 12.28 -1.50 -7.16
C GLY A 42 11.50 -0.92 -5.98
N ALA A 43 10.96 0.30 -6.09
CA ALA A 43 10.09 0.91 -5.10
C ALA A 43 8.61 0.84 -5.52
N PHE A 44 7.71 0.70 -4.54
CA PHE A 44 6.27 0.75 -4.74
C PHE A 44 5.79 2.19 -4.64
N CYS A 45 5.56 2.83 -5.78
CA CYS A 45 5.07 4.20 -5.85
C CYS A 45 3.54 4.22 -5.91
N ARG A 46 2.93 5.02 -5.04
CA ARG A 46 1.48 5.07 -4.86
C ARG A 46 0.99 6.49 -4.69
N ASP A 47 -0.24 6.72 -5.12
CA ASP A 47 -1.05 7.91 -4.88
C ASP A 47 -2.33 7.45 -4.18
N LEU A 48 -2.73 8.09 -3.08
CA LEU A 48 -3.90 7.65 -2.31
C LEU A 48 -4.80 8.80 -1.91
N TYR A 49 -6.09 8.50 -1.92
CA TYR A 49 -7.15 9.28 -1.29
C TYR A 49 -7.71 8.49 -0.11
N HIS A 50 -7.97 9.18 1.00
CA HIS A 50 -8.65 8.65 2.18
C HIS A 50 -9.92 9.47 2.45
N GLY A 51 -11.06 8.99 1.95
CA GLY A 51 -12.22 9.86 1.75
C GLY A 51 -11.86 10.97 0.76
N ASP A 52 -12.11 12.21 1.16
CA ASP A 52 -11.83 13.41 0.35
C ASP A 52 -10.41 13.95 0.56
N THR A 53 -9.62 13.32 1.44
CA THR A 53 -8.26 13.75 1.75
C THR A 53 -7.26 13.10 0.80
N ASP A 54 -6.57 13.90 -0.01
CA ASP A 54 -5.43 13.47 -0.82
C ASP A 54 -4.19 13.30 0.08
N LEU A 55 -3.62 12.09 0.10
CA LEU A 55 -2.39 11.76 0.81
C LEU A 55 -1.14 11.90 -0.06
N GLY A 56 -1.33 12.28 -1.33
CA GLY A 56 -0.28 12.57 -2.29
C GLY A 56 0.54 11.36 -2.76
N PRO A 57 1.49 11.59 -3.68
CA PRO A 57 2.44 10.59 -4.14
C PRO A 57 3.45 10.20 -3.05
N ASN A 58 3.74 8.90 -2.93
CA ASN A 58 4.89 8.43 -2.17
C ASN A 58 5.45 7.13 -2.77
N CYS A 59 6.78 7.01 -2.81
CA CYS A 59 7.47 5.78 -3.22
C CYS A 59 8.04 5.07 -2.00
N GLN A 60 7.64 3.82 -1.81
CA GLN A 60 7.90 3.07 -0.59
C GLN A 60 8.78 1.85 -0.86
N LEU A 61 9.70 1.57 0.06
CA LEU A 61 10.42 0.30 0.07
C LEU A 61 9.49 -0.78 0.66
N VAL A 62 9.39 -1.92 -0.01
CA VAL A 62 8.54 -3.04 0.41
C VAL A 62 9.41 -4.21 0.84
N LYS A 63 9.18 -4.70 2.05
CA LYS A 63 9.86 -5.89 2.59
C LYS A 63 8.83 -6.94 2.99
N MET A 64 9.11 -8.21 2.69
CA MET A 64 8.23 -9.33 2.98
C MET A 64 8.86 -10.22 4.05
N ARG A 65 8.06 -10.63 5.04
CA ARG A 65 8.45 -11.62 6.04
C ARG A 65 7.28 -12.56 6.29
N GLY A 66 7.36 -13.77 5.71
CA GLY A 66 6.25 -14.72 5.73
C GLY A 66 4.98 -14.10 5.14
N ASN A 67 3.92 -14.01 5.94
CA ASN A 67 2.64 -13.45 5.53
C ASN A 67 2.45 -11.97 5.90
N THR A 68 3.53 -11.29 6.32
CA THR A 68 3.53 -9.87 6.65
C THR A 68 4.34 -9.10 5.62
N VAL A 69 3.78 -7.97 5.17
CA VAL A 69 4.46 -6.99 4.34
C VAL A 69 4.67 -5.70 5.10
N ARG A 70 5.89 -5.16 5.01
CA ARG A 70 6.28 -3.86 5.55
C ARG A 70 6.46 -2.87 4.41
N PHE A 71 5.74 -1.76 4.46
CA PHE A 71 6.00 -0.59 3.62
C PHE A 71 6.79 0.42 4.44
N ILE A 72 7.86 0.97 3.87
CA ILE A 72 8.68 2.02 4.49
C ILE A 72 8.61 3.24 3.57
N SER A 73 8.14 4.38 4.07
CA SER A 73 7.98 5.61 3.28
C SER A 73 9.32 6.16 2.80
N ASP A 74 9.24 7.09 1.86
CA ASP A 74 10.37 7.93 1.42
C ASP A 74 11.55 7.07 0.94
N ARG A 75 11.21 6.06 0.12
CA ARG A 75 12.14 5.08 -0.44
C ARG A 75 12.95 4.32 0.61
N GLY A 76 12.42 4.15 1.80
CA GLY A 76 13.04 3.34 2.85
C GLY A 76 13.71 4.11 3.97
N THR A 77 13.69 5.45 3.94
CA THR A 77 14.29 6.29 4.99
C THR A 77 13.27 6.84 5.99
N GLY A 78 11.97 6.67 5.73
CA GLY A 78 10.90 7.21 6.56
C GLY A 78 10.25 6.19 7.50
N ILE A 79 9.01 6.48 7.91
CA ILE A 79 8.21 5.63 8.80
C ILE A 79 7.76 4.36 8.08
N TYR A 80 7.38 3.34 8.85
CA TYR A 80 6.91 2.08 8.29
C TYR A 80 5.50 1.69 8.76
N ALA A 81 4.85 0.88 7.94
CA ALA A 81 3.57 0.26 8.25
C ALA A 81 3.60 -1.22 7.85
N ASP A 82 3.17 -2.08 8.77
CA ASP A 82 3.06 -3.51 8.56
C ASP A 82 1.61 -3.92 8.27
N PHE A 83 1.43 -4.76 7.26
CA PHE A 83 0.15 -5.35 6.90
C PHE A 83 0.28 -6.86 6.80
N ALA A 84 -0.76 -7.59 7.20
CA ALA A 84 -0.89 -9.00 6.89
C ALA A 84 -1.46 -9.17 5.48
N LEU A 85 -0.98 -10.20 4.78
CA LEU A 85 -1.52 -10.62 3.50
C LEU A 85 -2.72 -11.55 3.72
N ARG A 86 -3.75 -11.40 2.91
CA ARG A 86 -4.98 -12.21 2.95
C ARG A 86 -5.34 -12.68 1.55
#